data_AF-A0A948XRW8-F1
#
_entry.id   AF-A0A948XRW8-F1
#
_cell.length_a   1.000
_cell.length_b   1.000
_cell.length_c   1.000
_cell.angle_alpha   90.00
_cell.angle_beta   90.00
_cell.angle_gamma   90.00
#
_symmetry.space_group_name_H-M   'P 1'
#
loop_
_entity.id
_entity.type
_entity.pdbx_description
1 polymer ?
#
loop_
_entity_poly.entity_id
_entity_poly.type
_entity_poly.pdbx_seq_one_letter_code
_entity_poly.pdbx_strand_id
1 'polypeptide(L)'
;MSRLILSRRRLIGASLALPLTATGFSARAQAGDPLEIGRSVAALYAPSATPELRTLFWRDRLSEAGRQRAPLAEFQAAATAVTATTDGVDVLDAHALPGQVLLKLRSRRHGAARWVRVRIDRDEADRLFDLASHPSPTPYDHEGPTGPVSRPRLADEIERRLAFATANDDFSGAVLVAAPDGEVVWSGAVGVADRAGGLANNLGTRFHLGSADKSFTALMIGRLVHEGRLGFGTRLIEVLPDYPNRPFAEACTIDQLLTHASGLGSLFDRPGWDGERPFTHMADLFPAFVHEPPIFAPGTGQRYSNEGFVVLGAVIE
;
A
#
# COMPACT_ATOMS: atom_id res chain seq x y z
N MET A 1 24.68 -25.54 -16.49
CA MET A 1 24.99 -24.15 -16.90
C MET A 1 23.80 -23.55 -17.66
N SER A 2 22.70 -23.26 -16.96
CA SER A 2 21.55 -22.56 -17.54
C SER A 2 21.50 -21.17 -16.94
N ARG A 3 21.97 -20.18 -17.71
CA ARG A 3 21.86 -18.76 -17.37
C ARG A 3 20.39 -18.37 -17.51
N LEU A 4 19.70 -18.20 -16.38
CA LEU A 4 18.40 -17.56 -16.34
C LEU A 4 18.61 -16.06 -16.61
N ILE A 5 18.10 -15.59 -17.74
CA ILE A 5 18.12 -14.17 -18.12
C ILE A 5 17.13 -13.44 -17.21
N LEU A 6 17.64 -12.84 -16.13
CA LEU A 6 16.93 -11.91 -15.28
C LEU A 6 16.50 -10.70 -16.11
N SER A 7 15.20 -10.57 -16.38
CA SER A 7 14.65 -9.46 -17.16
C SER A 7 14.70 -8.16 -16.35
N ARG A 8 15.36 -7.15 -16.92
CA ARG A 8 15.63 -5.81 -16.35
C ARG A 8 14.40 -4.90 -16.24
N ARG A 9 13.27 -5.36 -15.72
CA ARG A 9 12.02 -4.54 -15.59
C ARG A 9 11.26 -4.70 -14.27
N ARG A 10 11.90 -5.17 -13.20
CA ARG A 10 11.39 -5.00 -11.84
C ARG A 10 12.14 -3.84 -11.19
N LEU A 11 11.42 -2.75 -10.87
CA LEU A 11 11.70 -1.73 -9.84
C LEU A 11 10.97 -0.40 -10.16
N ILE A 12 9.64 -0.45 -10.31
CA ILE A 12 8.76 0.72 -10.03
C ILE A 12 7.52 0.21 -9.27
N GLY A 13 7.75 -0.75 -8.37
CA GLY A 13 6.73 -1.42 -7.57
C GLY A 13 6.89 -1.20 -6.06
N ALA A 14 7.83 -0.34 -5.64
CA ALA A 14 7.79 0.20 -4.28
C ALA A 14 6.67 1.25 -4.24
N SER A 15 5.43 0.77 -4.15
CA SER A 15 4.36 1.61 -3.64
C SER A 15 4.76 2.00 -2.23
N LEU A 16 5.05 3.28 -1.99
CA LEU A 16 4.91 3.89 -0.68
C LEU A 16 3.40 3.88 -0.34
N ALA A 17 2.88 2.70 -0.03
CA ALA A 17 1.51 2.49 0.39
C ALA A 17 1.55 1.80 1.76
N LEU A 18 1.55 2.61 2.81
CA LEU A 18 1.38 2.20 4.21
C LEU A 18 0.39 3.16 4.90
N PRO A 19 -0.32 2.67 5.92
CA PRO A 19 -1.76 2.43 5.87
C PRO A 19 -2.61 3.70 5.61
N LEU A 20 -3.74 3.52 4.92
CA LEU A 20 -4.83 4.48 4.83
C LEU A 20 -5.53 4.57 6.20
N THR A 21 -5.16 5.54 7.03
CA THR A 21 -6.08 6.04 8.05
C THR A 21 -6.99 7.06 7.37
N ALA A 22 -8.25 6.67 7.21
CA ALA A 22 -9.30 7.55 6.70
C ALA A 22 -9.65 8.59 7.78
N THR A 23 -8.95 9.72 7.81
CA THR A 23 -9.34 10.87 8.63
C THR A 23 -9.41 12.14 7.78
N GLY A 24 -10.65 12.52 7.45
CA GLY A 24 -11.16 13.87 7.19
C GLY A 24 -10.34 14.82 6.30
N PHE A 25 -10.75 14.96 5.04
CA PHE A 25 -10.40 16.11 4.19
C PHE A 25 -10.82 17.43 4.86
N SER A 26 -9.92 18.41 4.91
CA SER A 26 -10.23 19.79 5.30
C SER A 26 -10.14 20.69 4.08
N ALA A 27 -11.24 21.36 3.73
CA ALA A 27 -11.33 22.29 2.60
C ALA A 27 -10.55 23.61 2.78
N ARG A 28 -9.75 23.75 3.86
CA ARG A 28 -9.02 24.98 4.22
C ARG A 28 -7.55 25.03 3.81
N ALA A 29 -6.97 23.93 3.32
CA ALA A 29 -5.58 23.94 2.84
C ALA A 29 -5.52 24.43 1.39
N GLN A 30 -5.05 25.65 1.17
CA GLN A 30 -4.65 26.12 -0.16
C GLN A 30 -3.22 25.62 -0.40
N ALA A 31 -3.08 24.64 -1.30
CA ALA A 31 -1.77 24.28 -1.81
C ALA A 31 -1.10 25.52 -2.43
N GLY A 32 0.22 25.68 -2.22
CA GLY A 32 1.02 26.63 -3.01
C GLY A 32 0.94 26.32 -4.52
N ASP A 33 1.60 27.11 -5.36
CA ASP A 33 1.57 26.90 -6.82
C ASP A 33 1.89 25.42 -7.17
N PRO A 34 0.95 24.67 -7.79
CA PRO A 34 1.15 23.27 -8.16
C PRO A 34 2.42 23.03 -8.99
N LEU A 35 2.80 23.99 -9.84
CA LEU A 35 4.02 23.90 -10.63
C LEU A 35 5.27 24.14 -9.79
N GLU A 36 5.22 25.01 -8.79
CA GLU A 36 6.32 25.21 -7.84
C GLU A 36 6.54 23.96 -6.99
N ILE A 37 5.45 23.37 -6.47
CA ILE A 37 5.48 22.08 -5.78
C ILE A 37 6.04 21.01 -6.73
N GLY A 38 5.57 20.97 -7.97
CA GLY A 38 6.07 20.07 -9.01
C GLY A 38 7.59 20.18 -9.23
N ARG A 39 8.11 21.40 -9.37
CA ARG A 39 9.55 21.65 -9.54
C ARG A 39 10.35 21.22 -8.32
N SER A 40 9.83 21.50 -7.12
CA SER A 40 10.45 21.08 -5.85
C SER A 40 10.53 19.55 -5.75
N VAL A 41 9.46 18.84 -6.14
CA VAL A 41 9.43 17.37 -6.20
C VAL A 41 10.35 16.83 -7.29
N ALA A 42 10.40 17.44 -8.47
CA ALA A 42 11.31 17.01 -9.53
C ALA A 42 12.79 17.18 -9.13
N ALA A 43 13.11 18.24 -8.39
CA ALA A 43 14.45 18.49 -7.87
C ALA A 43 14.90 17.41 -6.88
N LEU A 44 13.99 16.82 -6.09
CA LEU A 44 14.29 15.69 -5.19
C LEU A 44 14.88 14.49 -5.95
N TYR A 45 14.40 14.27 -7.17
CA TYR A 45 14.75 13.11 -7.99
C TYR A 45 15.83 13.39 -9.03
N ALA A 46 16.31 14.61 -9.17
CA ALA A 46 17.35 14.96 -10.13
C ALA A 46 18.63 14.13 -9.89
N PRO A 47 19.36 13.70 -10.95
CA PRO A 47 20.65 13.01 -10.78
C PRO A 47 21.69 13.82 -9.97
N SER A 48 21.58 15.15 -9.99
CA SER A 48 22.41 16.07 -9.23
C SER A 48 21.94 16.32 -7.78
N ALA A 49 20.84 15.71 -7.34
CA ALA A 49 20.29 15.92 -6.00
C ALA A 49 21.16 15.24 -4.95
N THR A 50 21.84 16.05 -4.12
CA THR A 50 22.72 15.55 -3.06
C THR A 50 21.92 15.10 -1.83
N PRO A 51 22.48 14.23 -0.95
CA PRO A 51 21.84 13.88 0.32
C PRO A 51 21.44 15.09 1.16
N GLU A 52 22.24 16.17 1.15
CA GLU A 52 21.98 17.42 1.87
C GLU A 52 20.73 18.12 1.33
N LEU A 53 20.57 18.20 0.00
CA LEU A 53 19.37 18.76 -0.62
C LEU A 53 18.14 17.97 -0.21
N ARG A 54 18.24 16.63 -0.18
CA ARG A 54 17.14 15.76 0.25
C ARG A 54 16.81 15.93 1.73
N THR A 55 17.82 16.13 2.58
CA THR A 55 17.63 16.45 4.00
C THR A 55 16.94 17.78 4.19
N LEU A 56 17.34 18.82 3.43
CA LEU A 56 16.67 20.12 3.45
C LEU A 56 15.22 20.01 3.01
N PHE A 57 14.93 19.28 1.92
CA PHE A 57 13.55 19.01 1.51
C PHE A 57 12.77 18.29 2.62
N TRP A 58 13.32 17.21 3.18
CA TRP A 58 12.69 16.44 4.24
C TRP A 58 12.36 17.30 5.47
N ARG A 59 13.29 18.16 5.88
CA ARG A 59 13.11 19.05 7.04
C ARG A 59 12.15 20.21 6.75
N ASP A 60 12.31 20.86 5.60
CA ASP A 60 11.70 22.17 5.30
C ASP A 60 10.44 22.08 4.46
N ARG A 61 10.16 20.92 3.83
CA ARG A 61 8.97 20.74 2.99
C ARG A 61 8.00 19.72 3.57
N LEU A 62 8.47 18.71 4.29
CA LEU A 62 7.55 17.79 4.97
C LEU A 62 7.06 18.39 6.29
N SER A 63 5.81 18.09 6.65
CA SER A 63 5.24 18.36 7.96
C SER A 63 5.88 17.48 9.03
N GLU A 64 5.67 17.79 10.31
CA GLU A 64 6.09 16.90 11.40
C GLU A 64 5.51 15.50 11.24
N ALA A 65 4.21 15.40 10.95
CA ALA A 65 3.54 14.12 10.73
C ALA A 65 4.10 13.39 9.48
N GLY A 66 4.44 14.12 8.42
CA GLY A 66 5.13 13.56 7.25
C GLY A 66 6.51 13.00 7.58
N ARG A 67 7.29 13.71 8.39
CA ARG A 67 8.63 13.27 8.84
C ARG A 67 8.58 12.06 9.76
N GLN A 68 7.55 11.93 10.59
CA GLN A 68 7.33 10.74 11.42
C GLN A 68 6.98 9.50 10.57
N ARG A 69 6.25 9.70 9.45
CA ARG A 69 5.89 8.62 8.51
C ARG A 69 7.02 8.15 7.63
N ALA A 70 7.95 9.05 7.30
CA ALA A 70 9.11 8.74 6.47
C ALA A 70 10.36 9.24 7.17
N PRO A 71 10.94 8.46 8.10
CA PRO A 71 12.22 8.80 8.74
C PRO A 71 13.29 9.15 7.70
N LEU A 72 14.19 10.07 8.04
CA LEU A 72 15.15 10.65 7.08
C LEU A 72 15.89 9.60 6.24
N ALA A 73 16.35 8.51 6.86
CA ALA A 73 17.06 7.44 6.18
C ALA A 73 16.19 6.75 5.10
N GLU A 74 14.93 6.44 5.43
CA GLU A 74 13.97 5.83 4.49
C GLU A 74 13.62 6.79 3.36
N PHE A 75 13.40 8.08 3.69
CA PHE A 75 13.14 9.11 2.70
C PHE A 75 14.30 9.26 1.70
N GLN A 76 15.55 9.32 2.20
CA GLN A 76 16.74 9.40 1.36
C GLN A 76 16.91 8.15 0.48
N ALA A 77 16.67 6.96 1.04
CA ALA A 77 16.75 5.69 0.30
C ALA A 77 15.70 5.63 -0.82
N ALA A 78 14.45 5.99 -0.53
CA ALA A 78 13.36 6.03 -1.51
C ALA A 78 13.66 7.03 -2.65
N ALA A 79 14.08 8.25 -2.32
CA ALA A 79 14.45 9.24 -3.32
C ALA A 79 15.62 8.79 -4.20
N THR A 80 16.63 8.11 -3.61
CA THR A 80 17.74 7.51 -4.37
C THR A 80 17.26 6.45 -5.34
N ALA A 81 16.36 5.56 -4.89
CA ALA A 81 15.82 4.49 -5.72
C ALA A 81 15.00 5.05 -6.90
N VAL A 82 14.22 6.10 -6.68
CA VAL A 82 13.51 6.80 -7.76
C VAL A 82 14.50 7.40 -8.74
N THR A 83 15.49 8.18 -8.30
CA THR A 83 16.52 8.75 -9.20
C THR A 83 17.23 7.68 -10.02
N ALA A 84 17.63 6.57 -9.39
CA ALA A 84 18.35 5.48 -10.08
C ALA A 84 17.51 4.88 -11.23
N THR A 85 16.21 4.71 -11.00
CA THR A 85 15.29 4.09 -11.96
C THR A 85 14.75 5.06 -13.00
N THR A 86 14.67 6.37 -12.70
CA THR A 86 14.07 7.34 -13.61
C THR A 86 15.07 8.24 -14.32
N ASP A 87 16.31 8.32 -13.85
CA ASP A 87 17.32 9.34 -14.25
C ASP A 87 16.81 10.78 -14.05
N GLY A 88 16.03 10.99 -12.99
CA GLY A 88 15.23 12.19 -12.79
C GLY A 88 13.87 12.15 -13.48
N VAL A 89 13.09 13.20 -13.27
CA VAL A 89 11.73 13.32 -13.82
C VAL A 89 11.49 14.73 -14.35
N ASP A 90 10.62 14.82 -15.35
CA ASP A 90 10.08 16.09 -15.84
C ASP A 90 8.64 16.24 -15.36
N VAL A 91 8.28 17.44 -14.91
CA VAL A 91 6.88 17.80 -14.64
C VAL A 91 6.22 18.10 -15.98
N LEU A 92 5.29 17.24 -16.40
CA LEU A 92 4.48 17.46 -17.61
C LEU A 92 3.23 18.28 -17.32
N ASP A 93 2.66 18.12 -16.12
CA ASP A 93 1.39 18.73 -15.75
C ASP A 93 1.27 18.80 -14.22
N ALA A 94 0.49 19.75 -13.71
CA ALA A 94 0.26 19.94 -12.28
C ALA A 94 -1.13 20.52 -12.00
N HIS A 95 -1.89 19.87 -11.12
CA HIS A 95 -3.27 20.25 -10.77
C HIS A 95 -3.42 20.45 -9.27
N ALA A 96 -4.00 21.58 -8.86
CA ALA A 96 -4.41 21.81 -7.49
C ALA A 96 -5.75 21.13 -7.22
N LEU A 97 -5.86 20.42 -6.10
CA LEU A 97 -7.10 19.88 -5.58
C LEU A 97 -7.21 20.24 -4.08
N PRO A 98 -8.40 20.21 -3.48
CA PRO A 98 -8.53 20.43 -2.04
C PRO A 98 -7.64 19.48 -1.23
N GLY A 99 -6.65 20.05 -0.51
CA GLY A 99 -5.71 19.31 0.33
C GLY A 99 -4.61 18.52 -0.40
N GLN A 100 -4.46 18.63 -1.72
CA GLN A 100 -3.44 17.89 -2.47
C GLN A 100 -3.07 18.54 -3.81
N VAL A 101 -1.92 18.16 -4.34
CA VAL A 101 -1.48 18.46 -5.71
C VAL A 101 -1.27 17.15 -6.47
N LEU A 102 -1.71 17.09 -7.72
CA LEU A 102 -1.37 16.01 -8.63
C LEU A 102 -0.31 16.47 -9.61
N LEU A 103 0.75 15.69 -9.74
CA LEU A 103 1.86 15.97 -10.64
C LEU A 103 1.96 14.86 -11.69
N LYS A 104 1.91 15.19 -12.97
CA LYS A 104 2.24 14.24 -14.03
C LYS A 104 3.75 14.27 -14.23
N LEU A 105 4.43 13.24 -13.74
CA LEU A 105 5.88 13.14 -13.79
C LEU A 105 6.30 12.14 -14.86
N ARG A 106 7.19 12.54 -15.77
CA ARG A 106 7.77 11.68 -16.80
C ARG A 106 9.18 11.28 -16.43
N SER A 107 9.47 9.99 -16.42
CA SER A 107 10.85 9.48 -16.30
C SER A 107 11.69 9.93 -17.49
N ARG A 108 12.88 10.47 -17.22
CA ARG A 108 13.85 10.83 -18.29
C ARG A 108 14.48 9.60 -18.93
N ARG A 109 14.71 8.54 -18.14
CA ARG A 109 15.31 7.27 -18.59
C ARG A 109 14.41 6.49 -19.55
N HIS A 110 13.12 6.41 -19.27
CA HIS A 110 12.21 5.49 -19.96
C HIS A 110 11.02 6.16 -20.66
N GLY A 111 10.81 7.47 -20.46
CA GLY A 111 9.71 8.22 -21.09
C GLY A 111 8.31 7.94 -20.54
N ALA A 112 8.16 6.95 -19.65
CA ALA A 112 6.89 6.66 -18.98
C ALA A 112 6.48 7.83 -18.08
N ALA A 113 5.22 8.24 -18.19
CA ALA A 113 4.62 9.29 -17.36
C ALA A 113 3.63 8.68 -16.37
N ARG A 114 3.65 9.16 -15.12
CA ARG A 114 2.72 8.74 -14.06
C ARG A 114 2.25 9.93 -13.26
N TRP A 115 1.05 9.83 -12.72
CA TRP A 115 0.56 10.79 -11.75
C TRP A 115 1.08 10.47 -10.36
N VAL A 116 1.64 11.48 -9.71
CA VAL A 116 2.08 11.45 -8.33
C VAL A 116 1.19 12.40 -7.55
N ARG A 117 0.57 11.88 -6.49
CA ARG A 117 -0.17 12.70 -5.54
C ARG A 117 0.77 13.18 -4.46
N VAL A 118 0.74 14.48 -4.24
CA VAL A 118 1.40 15.18 -3.15
C VAL A 118 0.31 15.67 -2.22
N ARG A 119 0.23 15.15 -0.99
CA ARG A 119 -0.76 15.64 -0.02
C ARG A 119 -0.19 16.80 0.77
N ILE A 120 -1.02 17.81 0.99
CA ILE A 120 -0.72 18.92 1.88
C ILE A 120 -1.19 18.52 3.29
N ASP A 121 -0.38 18.84 4.28
CA ASP A 121 -0.73 18.59 5.67
C ASP A 121 -1.94 19.46 6.09
N ARG A 122 -2.81 18.89 6.92
CA ARG A 122 -4.02 19.57 7.37
C ARG A 122 -3.73 20.65 8.38
N ASP A 123 -2.76 20.40 9.26
CA ASP A 123 -2.42 21.25 10.41
C ASP A 123 -1.24 22.17 10.06
N GLU A 124 -0.38 21.75 9.14
CA GLU A 124 0.70 22.55 8.54
C GLU A 124 0.42 22.84 7.05
N ALA A 125 -0.49 23.76 6.75
CA ALA A 125 -1.03 23.98 5.39
C ALA A 125 0.00 24.40 4.30
N ASP A 126 1.21 24.81 4.70
CA ASP A 126 2.34 25.10 3.80
C ASP A 126 3.28 23.90 3.59
N ARG A 127 3.02 22.77 4.26
CA ARG A 127 3.87 21.59 4.29
C ARG A 127 3.22 20.38 3.62
N LEU A 128 4.08 19.50 3.10
CA LEU A 128 3.68 18.25 2.47
C LEU A 128 3.56 17.16 3.53
N PHE A 129 2.44 16.46 3.54
CA PHE A 129 2.25 15.28 4.38
C PHE A 129 2.94 14.05 3.79
N ASP A 130 2.71 13.78 2.50
CA ASP A 130 3.38 12.69 1.80
C ASP A 130 3.41 12.88 0.27
N LEU A 131 4.16 11.99 -0.38
CA LEU A 131 4.20 11.81 -1.83
C LEU A 131 3.95 10.33 -2.13
N ALA A 132 2.92 10.04 -2.92
CA ALA A 132 2.59 8.67 -3.30
C ALA A 132 2.29 8.61 -4.80
N SER A 133 2.77 7.56 -5.47
CA SER A 133 2.31 7.23 -6.82
C SER A 133 0.81 7.03 -6.77
N HIS A 134 0.07 7.85 -7.51
CA HIS A 134 -1.36 7.64 -7.66
C HIS A 134 -1.54 6.50 -8.68
N PRO A 135 -2.38 5.49 -8.42
CA PRO A 135 -2.81 4.61 -9.49
C PRO A 135 -3.49 5.52 -10.52
N SER A 136 -2.90 5.63 -11.71
CA SER A 136 -3.59 6.27 -12.83
C SER A 136 -4.79 5.37 -13.21
N PRO A 137 -5.95 5.91 -13.61
CA PRO A 137 -6.18 7.21 -14.25
C PRO A 137 -6.12 8.40 -13.31
N THR A 138 -5.27 9.35 -13.65
CA THR A 138 -5.59 10.78 -13.60
C THR A 138 -5.20 11.33 -14.99
N PRO A 139 -5.76 12.43 -15.50
CA PRO A 139 -6.36 13.54 -14.79
C PRO A 139 -7.84 13.34 -14.50
N TYR A 140 -8.30 14.02 -13.46
CA TYR A 140 -9.71 14.24 -13.16
C TYR A 140 -10.35 15.21 -14.19
N ASP A 141 -10.03 15.08 -15.49
CA ASP A 141 -10.75 15.82 -16.55
C ASP A 141 -12.21 15.35 -16.67
N HIS A 142 -12.58 14.32 -15.92
CA HIS A 142 -13.96 13.96 -15.72
C HIS A 142 -14.38 14.38 -14.32
N GLU A 143 -15.19 15.44 -14.24
CA GLU A 143 -16.08 15.62 -13.11
C GLU A 143 -16.88 14.33 -12.98
N GLY A 144 -16.57 13.55 -11.96
CA GLY A 144 -17.43 12.46 -11.55
C GLY A 144 -18.83 13.03 -11.31
N PRO A 145 -19.89 12.23 -11.47
CA PRO A 145 -21.23 12.74 -11.23
C PRO A 145 -21.33 13.34 -9.82
N THR A 146 -21.76 14.61 -9.72
CA THR A 146 -21.92 15.35 -8.46
C THR A 146 -23.22 15.03 -7.74
N GLY A 147 -24.02 14.11 -8.28
CA GLY A 147 -25.28 13.66 -7.73
C GLY A 147 -25.57 12.21 -8.13
N PRO A 148 -26.76 11.69 -7.77
CA PRO A 148 -27.16 10.33 -8.10
C PRO A 148 -27.05 10.06 -9.60
N VAL A 149 -26.51 8.90 -9.96
CA VAL A 149 -26.45 8.42 -11.35
C VAL A 149 -27.27 7.17 -11.53
N SER A 150 -27.85 7.05 -12.73
CA SER A 150 -28.43 5.79 -13.16
C SER A 150 -27.35 4.73 -13.28
N ARG A 151 -27.72 3.47 -13.07
CA ARG A 151 -26.79 2.34 -13.23
C ARG A 151 -26.15 2.24 -14.61
N PRO A 152 -26.89 2.44 -15.73
CA PRO A 152 -26.27 2.47 -17.06
C PRO A 152 -25.18 3.53 -17.17
N ARG A 153 -25.45 4.75 -16.69
CA ARG A 153 -24.45 5.83 -16.69
C ARG A 153 -23.23 5.49 -15.82
N LEU A 154 -23.44 4.82 -14.69
CA LEU A 154 -22.33 4.36 -13.84
C LEU A 154 -21.50 3.26 -14.53
N ALA A 155 -22.15 2.32 -15.22
CA ALA A 155 -21.49 1.29 -16.01
C ALA A 155 -20.63 1.90 -17.14
N ASP A 156 -21.18 2.85 -17.91
CA ASP A 156 -20.45 3.55 -18.98
C ASP A 156 -19.21 4.28 -18.43
N GLU A 157 -19.34 4.93 -17.27
CA GLU A 157 -18.22 5.62 -16.63
C GLU A 157 -17.15 4.65 -16.12
N ILE A 158 -17.54 3.47 -15.61
CA ILE A 158 -16.62 2.40 -15.21
C ILE A 158 -15.86 1.90 -16.44
N GLU A 159 -16.54 1.61 -17.54
CA GLU A 159 -15.92 1.15 -18.79
C GLU A 159 -14.91 2.15 -19.32
N ARG A 160 -15.29 3.43 -19.39
CA ARG A 160 -14.41 4.51 -19.84
C ARG A 160 -13.15 4.61 -18.98
N ARG A 161 -13.29 4.49 -17.64
CA ARG A 161 -12.15 4.50 -16.71
C ARG A 161 -11.25 3.28 -16.86
N LEU A 162 -11.83 2.10 -16.99
CA LEU A 162 -11.07 0.87 -17.15
C LEU A 162 -10.35 0.82 -18.50
N ALA A 163 -10.98 1.29 -19.58
CA ALA A 163 -10.34 1.42 -20.89
C ALA A 163 -9.14 2.36 -20.82
N PHE A 164 -9.28 3.53 -20.19
CA PHE A 164 -8.17 4.46 -19.98
C PHE A 164 -7.06 3.81 -19.14
N ALA A 165 -7.39 3.21 -17.99
CA ALA A 165 -6.40 2.60 -17.10
C ALA A 165 -5.63 1.46 -17.78
N THR A 166 -6.32 0.66 -18.60
CA THR A 166 -5.73 -0.44 -19.35
C THR A 166 -4.81 0.07 -20.46
N ALA A 167 -5.24 1.09 -21.22
CA ALA A 167 -4.45 1.67 -22.30
C ALA A 167 -3.14 2.32 -21.82
N ASN A 168 -3.12 2.80 -20.57
CA ASN A 168 -1.95 3.41 -19.94
C ASN A 168 -1.14 2.43 -19.06
N ASP A 169 -1.50 1.15 -19.07
CA ASP A 169 -0.85 0.11 -18.27
C ASP A 169 -0.92 0.31 -16.74
N ASP A 170 -1.91 1.05 -16.28
CA ASP A 170 -2.10 1.38 -14.87
C ASP A 170 -2.98 0.39 -14.12
N PHE A 171 -3.84 -0.32 -14.87
CA PHE A 171 -4.68 -1.38 -14.31
C PHE A 171 -4.73 -2.58 -15.25
N SER A 172 -4.67 -3.76 -14.64
CA SER A 172 -4.86 -5.04 -15.29
C SER A 172 -5.45 -5.99 -14.25
N GLY A 173 -6.68 -6.45 -14.45
CA GLY A 173 -7.35 -7.32 -13.49
C GLY A 173 -8.84 -7.51 -13.78
N ALA A 174 -9.56 -8.02 -12.79
CA ALA A 174 -11.01 -8.15 -12.81
C ALA A 174 -11.67 -7.11 -11.88
N VAL A 175 -12.85 -6.62 -12.26
CA VAL A 175 -13.64 -5.68 -11.46
C VAL A 175 -15.09 -6.15 -11.38
N LEU A 176 -15.65 -6.03 -10.17
CA LEU A 176 -17.07 -6.23 -9.89
C LEU A 176 -17.56 -4.99 -9.13
N VAL A 177 -18.62 -4.37 -9.62
CA VAL A 177 -19.30 -3.26 -8.94
C VAL A 177 -20.76 -3.66 -8.75
N ALA A 178 -21.20 -3.67 -7.50
CA ALA A 178 -22.58 -3.93 -7.13
C ALA A 178 -23.18 -2.70 -6.42
N ALA A 179 -24.48 -2.49 -6.63
CA ALA A 179 -25.26 -1.49 -5.92
C ALA A 179 -25.58 -1.96 -4.49
N PRO A 180 -26.02 -1.06 -3.59
CA PRO A 180 -26.35 -1.42 -2.19
C PRO A 180 -27.45 -2.49 -2.05
N ASP A 181 -28.32 -2.63 -3.05
CA ASP A 181 -29.34 -3.68 -3.11
C ASP A 181 -28.81 -5.00 -3.68
N GLY A 182 -27.50 -5.11 -3.92
CA GLY A 182 -26.83 -6.32 -4.39
C GLY A 182 -26.83 -6.51 -5.90
N GLU A 183 -27.54 -5.66 -6.66
CA GLU A 183 -27.55 -5.79 -8.11
C GLU A 183 -26.20 -5.38 -8.72
N VAL A 184 -25.70 -6.22 -9.62
CA VAL A 184 -24.44 -5.96 -10.32
C VAL A 184 -24.63 -4.81 -11.32
N VAL A 185 -23.86 -3.74 -11.12
CA VAL A 185 -23.81 -2.59 -12.03
C VAL A 185 -22.84 -2.85 -13.17
N TRP A 186 -21.69 -3.46 -12.87
CA TRP A 186 -20.68 -3.80 -13.86
C TRP A 186 -19.86 -5.01 -13.40
N SER A 187 -19.52 -5.91 -14.33
CA SER A 187 -18.61 -7.03 -14.08
C SER A 187 -17.82 -7.36 -15.34
N GLY A 188 -16.51 -7.50 -15.19
CA GLY A 188 -15.63 -7.81 -16.31
C GLY A 188 -14.17 -7.87 -15.91
N ALA A 189 -13.33 -8.17 -16.89
CA ALA A 189 -11.89 -8.24 -16.74
C ALA A 189 -11.22 -7.48 -17.88
N VAL A 190 -10.11 -6.81 -17.57
CA VAL A 190 -9.36 -5.97 -18.51
C VAL A 190 -7.86 -6.23 -18.36
N GLY A 191 -7.10 -5.94 -19.42
CA GLY A 191 -5.66 -6.14 -19.46
C GLY A 191 -5.22 -7.61 -19.49
N VAL A 192 -3.97 -7.84 -19.10
CA VAL A 192 -3.28 -9.15 -19.13
C VAL A 192 -2.99 -9.69 -17.73
N ALA A 193 -3.31 -10.97 -17.51
CA ALA A 193 -2.96 -11.74 -16.32
C ALA A 193 -1.46 -12.09 -16.31
N ASP A 194 -0.89 -12.37 -17.48
CA ASP A 194 0.54 -12.64 -17.67
C ASP A 194 1.06 -11.79 -18.83
N ARG A 195 1.97 -10.87 -18.52
CA ARG A 195 2.60 -9.99 -19.51
C ARG A 195 3.63 -10.72 -20.38
N ALA A 196 4.32 -11.71 -19.83
CA ALA A 196 5.33 -12.47 -20.55
C ALA A 196 4.68 -13.50 -21.48
N GLY A 197 3.67 -14.20 -20.98
CA GLY A 197 2.87 -15.17 -21.74
C GLY A 197 1.76 -14.56 -22.60
N GLY A 198 1.48 -13.27 -22.46
CA GLY A 198 0.41 -12.57 -23.21
C GLY A 198 -0.99 -13.06 -22.86
N LEU A 199 -1.20 -13.60 -21.65
CA LEU A 199 -2.50 -14.13 -21.23
C LEU A 199 -3.41 -13.00 -20.79
N ALA A 200 -4.58 -12.87 -21.40
CA ALA A 200 -5.60 -11.90 -21.02
C ALA A 200 -6.23 -12.26 -19.66
N ASN A 201 -6.64 -11.25 -18.89
CA ASN A 201 -7.51 -11.49 -17.75
C ASN A 201 -8.89 -11.96 -18.21
N ASN A 202 -9.51 -12.84 -17.42
CA ASN A 202 -10.92 -13.17 -17.50
C ASN A 202 -11.49 -13.27 -16.07
N LEU A 203 -12.81 -13.41 -15.93
CA LEU A 203 -13.45 -13.50 -14.62
C LEU A 203 -13.05 -14.75 -13.81
N GLY A 204 -12.45 -15.76 -14.45
CA GLY A 204 -11.85 -16.93 -13.79
C GLY A 204 -10.36 -16.79 -13.47
N THR A 205 -9.72 -15.65 -13.80
CA THR A 205 -8.32 -15.42 -13.45
C THR A 205 -8.14 -15.42 -11.93
N ARG A 206 -7.18 -16.21 -11.45
CA ARG A 206 -6.83 -16.29 -10.02
C ARG A 206 -5.81 -15.22 -9.68
N PHE A 207 -6.06 -14.48 -8.61
CA PHE A 207 -5.19 -13.43 -8.10
C PHE A 207 -4.74 -13.78 -6.68
N HIS A 208 -3.53 -13.36 -6.32
CA HIS A 208 -3.14 -13.28 -4.92
C HIS A 208 -3.93 -12.13 -4.29
N LEU A 209 -4.80 -12.45 -3.32
CA LEU A 209 -5.65 -11.46 -2.65
C LEU A 209 -4.85 -10.57 -1.69
N GLY A 210 -3.64 -11.01 -1.31
CA GLY A 210 -2.73 -10.28 -0.46
C GLY A 210 -3.39 -10.02 0.89
N SER A 211 -3.40 -8.77 1.33
CA SER A 211 -3.95 -8.42 2.64
C SER A 211 -5.45 -8.67 2.81
N ALA A 212 -6.21 -8.89 1.73
CA ALA A 212 -7.61 -9.29 1.83
C ALA A 212 -7.79 -10.71 2.40
N ASP A 213 -6.76 -11.57 2.36
CA ASP A 213 -6.79 -12.91 2.96
C ASP A 213 -7.01 -12.87 4.49
N LYS A 214 -6.63 -11.76 5.14
CA LYS A 214 -6.80 -11.57 6.59
C LYS A 214 -8.25 -11.66 7.04
N SER A 215 -9.20 -11.27 6.18
CA SER A 215 -10.63 -11.38 6.48
C SER A 215 -11.05 -12.84 6.63
N PHE A 216 -10.46 -13.76 5.85
CA PHE A 216 -10.72 -15.20 5.99
C PHE A 216 -10.08 -15.75 7.26
N THR A 217 -8.85 -15.35 7.59
CA THR A 217 -8.22 -15.70 8.88
C THR A 217 -9.09 -15.24 10.06
N ALA A 218 -9.56 -13.99 10.03
CA ALA A 218 -10.42 -13.44 11.06
C ALA A 218 -11.77 -14.19 11.17
N LEU A 219 -12.36 -14.55 10.03
CA LEU A 219 -13.56 -15.39 9.98
C LEU A 219 -13.34 -16.75 10.62
N MET A 220 -12.21 -17.40 10.33
CA MET A 220 -11.87 -18.71 10.91
C MET A 220 -11.64 -18.63 12.42
N ILE A 221 -10.96 -17.59 12.91
CA ILE A 221 -10.85 -17.34 14.35
C ILE A 221 -12.24 -17.09 14.97
N GLY A 222 -13.07 -16.26 14.32
CA GLY A 222 -14.44 -16.01 14.75
C GLY A 222 -15.29 -17.29 14.83
N ARG A 223 -15.07 -18.23 13.90
CA ARG A 223 -15.69 -19.56 13.95
C ARG A 223 -15.21 -20.38 15.14
N LEU A 224 -13.90 -20.41 15.43
CA LEU A 224 -13.37 -21.08 16.62
C LEU A 224 -13.93 -20.49 17.92
N VAL A 225 -14.13 -19.16 17.96
CA VAL A 225 -14.80 -18.48 19.07
C VAL A 225 -16.25 -18.90 19.20
N HIS A 226 -16.99 -18.91 18.08
CA HIS A 226 -18.39 -19.33 18.07
C HIS A 226 -18.57 -20.79 18.52
N GLU A 227 -17.65 -21.67 18.13
CA GLU A 227 -17.61 -23.08 18.54
C GLU A 227 -17.12 -23.28 20.00
N GLY A 228 -16.77 -22.21 20.71
CA GLY A 228 -16.31 -22.26 22.10
C GLY A 228 -14.91 -22.88 22.27
N ARG A 229 -14.14 -23.02 21.19
CA ARG A 229 -12.79 -23.61 21.20
C ARG A 229 -11.74 -22.66 21.78
N LEU A 230 -11.97 -21.35 21.66
CA LEU A 230 -11.18 -20.27 22.26
C LEU A 230 -12.07 -19.04 22.44
N GLY A 231 -11.59 -18.02 23.15
CA GLY A 231 -12.22 -16.70 23.23
C GLY A 231 -11.30 -15.61 22.65
N PHE A 232 -11.87 -14.45 22.29
CA PHE A 232 -11.05 -13.30 21.87
C PHE A 232 -10.05 -12.85 22.94
N GLY A 233 -10.44 -12.97 24.22
CA GLY A 233 -9.56 -12.68 25.36
C GLY A 233 -8.59 -13.81 25.74
N THR A 234 -8.64 -14.97 25.08
CA THR A 234 -7.71 -16.08 25.36
C THR A 234 -6.28 -15.64 25.10
N ARG A 235 -5.37 -15.95 26.02
CA ARG A 235 -3.94 -15.67 25.85
C ARG A 235 -3.33 -16.63 24.85
N LEU A 236 -2.38 -16.15 24.05
CA LEU A 236 -1.74 -16.94 23.01
C LEU A 236 -1.12 -18.24 23.55
N ILE A 237 -0.50 -18.18 24.75
CA ILE A 237 0.12 -19.36 25.40
C ILE A 237 -0.88 -20.48 25.72
N GLU A 238 -2.16 -20.16 25.89
CA GLU A 238 -3.20 -21.14 26.18
C GLU A 238 -3.57 -21.97 24.95
N VAL A 239 -3.30 -21.45 23.74
CA VAL A 239 -3.59 -22.13 22.47
C VAL A 239 -2.32 -22.68 21.83
N LEU A 240 -1.20 -21.95 21.91
CA LEU A 240 0.12 -22.35 21.42
C LEU A 240 1.11 -22.43 22.60
N PRO A 241 1.08 -23.51 23.40
CA PRO A 241 1.92 -23.63 24.60
C PRO A 241 3.42 -23.68 24.29
N ASP A 242 3.78 -24.12 23.08
CA ASP A 242 5.16 -24.22 22.58
C ASP A 242 5.60 -22.98 21.79
N TYR A 243 4.85 -21.87 21.85
CA TYR A 243 5.24 -20.63 21.16
C TYR A 243 6.62 -20.15 21.67
N PRO A 244 7.64 -19.97 20.79
CA PRO A 244 9.02 -19.80 21.22
C PRO A 244 9.27 -18.58 22.14
N ASN A 245 8.51 -17.49 21.95
CA ASN A 245 8.58 -16.32 22.82
C ASN A 245 7.47 -16.39 23.88
N ARG A 246 7.73 -17.21 24.92
CA ARG A 246 6.80 -17.44 26.02
C ARG A 246 6.32 -16.14 26.72
N PRO A 247 7.19 -15.18 27.09
CA PRO A 247 6.73 -13.94 27.74
C PRO A 247 5.73 -13.17 26.88
N PHE A 248 5.96 -13.11 25.56
CA PHE A 248 5.00 -12.51 24.63
C PHE A 248 3.68 -13.29 24.61
N ALA A 249 3.74 -14.63 24.50
CA ALA A 249 2.54 -15.45 24.42
C ALA A 249 1.69 -15.43 25.71
N GLU A 250 2.32 -15.22 26.86
CA GLU A 250 1.63 -15.04 28.15
C GLU A 250 0.94 -13.67 28.27
N ALA A 251 1.44 -12.65 27.58
CA ALA A 251 0.89 -11.29 27.62
C ALA A 251 -0.11 -10.99 26.50
N CYS A 252 0.04 -11.61 25.33
CA CYS A 252 -0.74 -11.30 24.13
C CYS A 252 -2.04 -12.12 24.05
N THR A 253 -3.15 -11.49 23.67
CA THR A 253 -4.44 -12.15 23.43
C THR A 253 -4.75 -12.34 21.95
N ILE A 254 -5.69 -13.24 21.64
CA ILE A 254 -6.18 -13.45 20.27
C ILE A 254 -6.77 -12.16 19.66
N ASP A 255 -7.50 -11.38 20.45
CA ASP A 255 -8.04 -10.07 20.04
C ASP A 255 -6.93 -9.09 19.64
N GLN A 256 -5.84 -9.02 20.40
CA GLN A 256 -4.72 -8.13 20.10
C GLN A 256 -4.00 -8.52 18.81
N LEU A 257 -3.93 -9.82 18.47
CA LEU A 257 -3.43 -10.25 17.16
C LEU A 257 -4.38 -9.83 16.03
N LEU A 258 -5.69 -10.06 16.18
CA LEU A 258 -6.71 -9.73 15.18
C LEU A 258 -6.79 -8.23 14.90
N THR A 259 -6.67 -7.41 15.94
CA THR A 259 -6.82 -5.96 15.88
C THR A 259 -5.51 -5.23 15.61
N HIS A 260 -4.42 -5.96 15.31
CA HIS A 260 -3.09 -5.38 15.09
C HIS A 260 -2.53 -4.63 16.32
N ALA A 261 -2.95 -5.00 17.53
CA ALA A 261 -2.50 -4.43 18.79
C ALA A 261 -1.44 -5.29 19.52
N SER A 262 -0.92 -6.33 18.87
CA SER A 262 0.06 -7.24 19.48
C SER A 262 1.48 -6.67 19.60
N GLY A 263 1.83 -5.66 18.79
CA GLY A 263 3.20 -5.14 18.70
C GLY A 263 4.12 -5.93 17.76
N LEU A 264 3.62 -6.98 17.10
CA LEU A 264 4.37 -7.69 16.06
C LEU A 264 4.51 -6.85 14.79
N GLY A 265 5.46 -7.24 13.94
CA GLY A 265 5.81 -6.53 12.71
C GLY A 265 5.27 -7.15 11.43
N SER A 266 5.99 -6.86 10.35
CA SER A 266 5.65 -7.28 9.01
C SER A 266 6.79 -8.14 8.47
N LEU A 267 6.47 -9.38 8.07
CA LEU A 267 7.42 -10.24 7.37
C LEU A 267 7.99 -9.57 6.11
N PHE A 268 7.20 -8.73 5.44
CA PHE A 268 7.59 -8.07 4.18
C PHE A 268 8.62 -6.96 4.38
N ASP A 269 8.76 -6.44 5.60
CA ASP A 269 9.74 -5.40 5.91
C ASP A 269 11.09 -6.01 6.35
N ARG A 270 11.17 -7.35 6.45
CA ARG A 270 12.36 -8.04 6.95
C ARG A 270 13.46 -8.11 5.89
N PRO A 271 14.71 -7.81 6.24
CA PRO A 271 15.85 -8.01 5.35
C PRO A 271 15.92 -9.46 4.87
N GLY A 272 16.00 -9.66 3.55
CA GLY A 272 16.13 -10.99 2.94
C GLY A 272 14.83 -11.78 2.81
N TRP A 273 13.67 -11.21 3.17
CA TRP A 273 12.39 -11.82 2.85
C TRP A 273 12.05 -11.59 1.37
N ASP A 274 12.01 -12.66 0.59
CA ASP A 274 11.69 -12.64 -0.85
C ASP A 274 10.23 -13.02 -1.15
N GLY A 275 9.47 -13.43 -0.13
CA GLY A 275 8.09 -13.88 -0.27
C GLY A 275 7.92 -15.28 -0.88
N GLU A 276 9.02 -15.99 -1.16
CA GLU A 276 9.01 -17.29 -1.81
C GLU A 276 9.45 -18.44 -0.89
N ARG A 277 9.55 -18.18 0.42
CA ARG A 277 9.94 -19.22 1.38
C ARG A 277 8.87 -20.32 1.43
N PRO A 278 9.19 -21.56 1.06
CA PRO A 278 8.26 -22.67 1.18
C PRO A 278 8.00 -22.94 2.67
N PHE A 279 6.75 -23.17 3.03
CA PHE A 279 6.31 -23.59 4.35
C PHE A 279 5.21 -24.63 4.21
N THR A 280 5.10 -25.52 5.19
CA THR A 280 4.00 -26.50 5.31
C THR A 280 3.02 -26.06 6.38
N HIS A 281 3.54 -25.51 7.48
CA HIS A 281 2.79 -24.98 8.60
C HIS A 281 3.10 -23.50 8.80
N MET A 282 2.16 -22.75 9.36
CA MET A 282 2.38 -21.33 9.66
C MET A 282 3.54 -21.13 10.65
N ALA A 283 3.74 -22.08 11.56
CA ALA A 283 4.84 -22.08 12.51
C ALA A 283 6.24 -22.15 11.84
N ASP A 284 6.36 -22.65 10.61
CA ASP A 284 7.64 -22.69 9.86
C ASP A 284 8.18 -21.28 9.57
N LEU A 285 7.30 -20.25 9.63
CA LEU A 285 7.65 -18.87 9.42
C LEU A 285 8.11 -18.15 10.69
N PHE A 286 7.87 -18.71 11.88
CA PHE A 286 8.23 -18.10 13.17
C PHE A 286 9.71 -17.77 13.32
N PRO A 287 10.67 -18.60 12.86
CA PRO A 287 12.10 -18.28 13.00
C PRO A 287 12.51 -16.95 12.37
N ALA A 288 11.70 -16.41 11.45
CA ALA A 288 11.96 -15.11 10.85
C ALA A 288 11.76 -13.93 11.81
N PHE A 289 10.95 -14.07 12.87
CA PHE A 289 10.53 -12.94 13.72
C PHE A 289 10.41 -13.24 15.22
N VAL A 290 10.24 -14.49 15.63
CA VAL A 290 9.79 -14.83 16.99
C VAL A 290 10.79 -14.47 18.09
N HIS A 291 12.08 -14.34 17.77
CA HIS A 291 13.13 -13.98 18.72
C HIS A 291 13.31 -12.47 18.93
N GLU A 292 12.60 -11.65 18.16
CA GLU A 292 12.65 -10.21 18.32
C GLU A 292 11.64 -9.72 19.36
N PRO A 293 12.00 -8.67 20.12
CA PRO A 293 11.03 -8.03 21.01
C PRO A 293 9.90 -7.40 20.20
N PRO A 294 8.67 -7.37 20.74
CA PRO A 294 7.60 -6.62 20.10
C PRO A 294 7.93 -5.12 20.13
N ILE A 295 7.42 -4.41 19.13
CA ILE A 295 7.69 -2.98 18.89
C ILE A 295 7.12 -2.12 20.02
N PHE A 296 6.01 -2.60 20.59
CA PHE A 296 5.36 -2.09 21.78
C PHE A 296 4.71 -3.27 22.51
N ALA A 297 4.40 -3.11 23.79
CA ALA A 297 3.76 -4.18 24.56
C ALA A 297 2.35 -4.48 24.02
N PRO A 298 1.92 -5.76 24.03
CA PRO A 298 0.57 -6.11 23.57
C PRO A 298 -0.52 -5.26 24.24
N GLY A 299 -1.40 -4.67 23.44
CA GLY A 299 -2.50 -3.82 23.89
C GLY A 299 -2.16 -2.36 24.19
N THR A 300 -0.89 -1.95 24.13
CA THR A 300 -0.49 -0.55 24.41
C THR A 300 -0.38 0.33 23.16
N GLY A 301 -0.67 -0.22 21.98
CA GLY A 301 -0.60 0.47 20.70
C GLY A 301 -1.26 -0.36 19.59
N GLN A 302 -1.30 0.19 18.37
CA GLN A 302 -1.86 -0.49 17.21
C GLN A 302 -0.98 -0.24 15.99
N ARG A 303 -0.55 -1.31 15.32
CA ARG A 303 0.26 -1.25 14.11
C ARG A 303 0.02 -2.46 13.24
N TYR A 304 -0.32 -2.21 11.98
CA TYR A 304 -0.54 -3.25 10.98
C TYR A 304 0.57 -4.30 11.01
N SER A 305 0.18 -5.56 11.10
CA SER A 305 1.10 -6.67 11.31
C SER A 305 0.72 -7.86 10.44
N ASN A 306 1.66 -8.31 9.61
CA ASN A 306 1.55 -9.57 8.89
C ASN A 306 1.96 -10.75 9.77
N GLU A 307 2.96 -10.56 10.63
CA GLU A 307 3.43 -11.58 11.57
C GLU A 307 2.32 -11.99 12.54
N GLY A 308 1.51 -11.04 13.04
CA GLY A 308 0.35 -11.36 13.88
C GLY A 308 -0.66 -12.26 13.19
N PHE A 309 -0.87 -12.08 11.88
CA PHE A 309 -1.77 -12.95 11.10
C PHE A 309 -1.15 -14.31 10.75
N VAL A 310 0.17 -14.41 10.68
CA VAL A 310 0.88 -15.70 10.61
C VAL A 310 0.69 -16.48 11.90
N VAL A 311 0.80 -15.82 13.06
CA VAL A 311 0.52 -16.44 14.37
C VAL A 311 -0.94 -16.89 14.46
N LEU A 312 -1.90 -16.08 14.00
CA LEU A 312 -3.32 -16.49 13.93
C LEU A 312 -3.54 -17.68 12.98
N GLY A 313 -2.78 -17.78 11.90
CA GLY A 313 -2.77 -18.96 11.04
C GLY A 313 -2.38 -20.22 11.82
N ALA A 314 -1.30 -20.14 12.62
CA ALA A 314 -0.87 -21.25 13.47
C ALA A 314 -1.85 -21.56 14.62
N VAL A 315 -2.64 -20.59 15.08
CA VAL A 315 -3.74 -20.81 16.04
C VAL A 315 -4.90 -21.60 15.41
N ILE A 316 -5.10 -21.46 14.09
CA ILE A 316 -6.15 -22.18 13.36
C ILE A 316 -5.74 -23.63 13.06
N GLU A 317 -4.47 -23.85 12.72
CA GLU A 317 -3.87 -25.18 12.51
C GLU A 317 -3.95 -26.08 13.75
#